data_AF-A0A4V3Z0N5-F1
#
_entry.id   AF-A0A4V3Z0N5-F1
#
_cell.length_a   1.000
_cell.length_b   1.000
_cell.length_c   1.000
_cell.angle_alpha   90.00
_cell.angle_beta   90.00
_cell.angle_gamma   90.00
#
_symmetry.space_group_name_H-M   'P 1'
#
loop_
_entity.id
_entity.type
_entity.pdbx_description
1 polymer ?
#
loop_
_entity_poly.entity_id
_entity_poly.type
_entity_poly.pdbx_seq_one_letter_code
_entity_poly.pdbx_strand_id
1 'polypeptide(L)'
;MSGRKAFRYMERVLKPELDKHLVTFPLIRLGEMTLYCGLFEQRGAAGGLDFFFLVCSSVARPEDGLMYRIEVSQHAMQRIIQRTGLTGEDEVRTRLYTAMANIYWLQPWIYREKWLQLGLACEEGVFVGEVRDDCYSIKTFIPAIDNGRPSRWRDLHADLWPRIQQRVPRDKTYEADQSSIGDWYFFADGLTRRHPFLLKPYVPGHDYLDAAWASRPVDSGNI
;
A
#
# COMPACT_ATOMS: atom_id res chain seq x y z
N MET A 1 -19.20 -6.49 -21.19
CA MET A 1 -20.10 -6.68 -20.02
C MET A 1 -20.15 -5.33 -19.30
N SER A 2 -21.30 -4.72 -19.01
CA SER A 2 -21.27 -3.36 -18.42
C SER A 2 -20.57 -3.37 -17.07
N GLY A 3 -19.86 -2.30 -16.70
CA GLY A 3 -19.18 -2.20 -15.42
C GLY A 3 -20.10 -2.39 -14.19
N ARG A 4 -21.40 -2.20 -14.39
CA ARG A 4 -22.48 -2.54 -13.44
C ARG A 4 -22.56 -4.04 -13.10
N LYS A 5 -22.11 -4.94 -13.98
CA LYS A 5 -22.08 -6.40 -13.75
C LYS A 5 -20.82 -6.86 -13.00
N ALA A 6 -19.67 -6.22 -13.23
CA ALA A 6 -18.44 -6.47 -12.45
C ALA A 6 -18.60 -5.98 -11.00
N PHE A 7 -19.17 -4.77 -10.82
CA PHE A 7 -19.58 -4.28 -9.51
C PHE A 7 -20.54 -5.23 -8.80
N ARG A 8 -21.57 -5.74 -9.51
CA ARG A 8 -22.50 -6.74 -8.96
C ARG A 8 -21.85 -8.09 -8.63
N TYR A 9 -20.77 -8.48 -9.30
CA TYR A 9 -20.04 -9.70 -8.97
C TYR A 9 -19.25 -9.52 -7.68
N MET A 10 -18.53 -8.40 -7.53
CA MET A 10 -17.90 -8.02 -6.25
C MET A 10 -18.96 -7.93 -5.15
N GLU A 11 -20.08 -7.25 -5.39
CA GLU A 11 -21.25 -7.18 -4.50
C GLU A 11 -21.99 -8.51 -4.27
N ARG A 12 -21.64 -9.62 -4.92
CA ARG A 12 -22.37 -10.89 -4.72
C ARG A 12 -21.49 -11.96 -4.13
N VAL A 13 -20.20 -11.95 -4.46
CA VAL A 13 -19.20 -12.84 -3.90
C VAL A 13 -18.67 -12.30 -2.57
N LEU A 14 -18.54 -10.98 -2.45
CA LEU A 14 -17.86 -10.38 -1.31
C LEU A 14 -18.84 -9.69 -0.35
N LYS A 15 -20.07 -9.34 -0.75
CA LYS A 15 -20.99 -8.45 0.01
C LYS A 15 -21.32 -8.81 1.45
N PRO A 16 -21.48 -10.09 1.83
CA PRO A 16 -21.63 -10.47 3.22
C PRO A 16 -20.43 -10.06 4.11
N GLU A 17 -19.24 -9.97 3.52
CA GLU A 17 -17.99 -9.51 4.14
C GLU A 17 -17.68 -8.02 3.82
N LEU A 18 -18.15 -7.49 2.68
CA LEU A 18 -17.92 -6.10 2.21
C LEU A 18 -18.53 -5.05 3.13
N ASP A 19 -19.72 -5.31 3.71
CA ASP A 19 -20.48 -4.30 4.44
C ASP A 19 -19.78 -3.83 5.74
N LYS A 20 -18.70 -4.49 6.18
CA LYS A 20 -17.91 -4.10 7.35
C LYS A 20 -16.53 -3.52 7.05
N HIS A 21 -15.91 -3.88 5.92
CA HIS A 21 -14.48 -3.63 5.69
C HIS A 21 -14.11 -3.18 4.26
N LEU A 22 -15.09 -2.96 3.37
CA LEU A 22 -14.79 -2.47 2.02
C LEU A 22 -14.46 -0.97 2.03
N VAL A 23 -13.21 -0.66 1.68
CA VAL A 23 -12.86 0.67 1.19
C VAL A 23 -12.88 0.62 -0.33
N THR A 24 -13.90 1.23 -0.95
CA THR A 24 -13.97 1.35 -2.42
C THR A 24 -12.90 2.32 -2.89
N PHE A 25 -11.99 1.84 -3.72
CA PHE A 25 -10.90 2.57 -4.34
C PHE A 25 -11.30 2.97 -5.77
N PRO A 26 -10.49 3.77 -6.49
CA PRO A 26 -11.01 4.64 -7.54
C PRO A 26 -11.64 3.89 -8.70
N LEU A 27 -12.66 4.52 -9.30
CA LEU A 27 -13.22 4.11 -10.57
C LEU A 27 -12.39 4.81 -11.65
N ILE A 28 -11.57 4.05 -12.36
CA ILE A 28 -10.61 4.62 -13.30
C ILE A 28 -11.15 4.46 -14.70
N ARG A 29 -11.32 5.57 -15.43
CA ARG A 29 -11.81 5.55 -16.81
C ARG A 29 -10.65 5.74 -17.77
N LEU A 30 -10.40 4.72 -18.58
CA LEU A 30 -9.38 4.67 -19.63
C LEU A 30 -10.10 4.53 -20.98
N GLY A 31 -10.51 5.66 -21.55
CA GLY A 31 -11.41 5.66 -22.71
C GLY A 31 -12.74 4.96 -22.37
N GLU A 32 -13.07 3.89 -23.10
CA GLU A 32 -14.27 3.07 -22.86
C GLU A 32 -14.09 2.01 -21.74
N MET A 33 -12.85 1.78 -21.30
CA MET A 33 -12.53 0.83 -20.23
C MET A 33 -12.69 1.49 -18.87
N THR A 34 -13.28 0.76 -17.92
CA THR A 34 -13.38 1.17 -16.52
C THR A 34 -12.70 0.13 -15.65
N LEU A 35 -11.73 0.55 -14.84
CA LEU A 35 -11.15 -0.30 -13.80
C LEU A 35 -11.87 -0.05 -12.47
N TYR A 36 -12.12 -1.14 -11.76
CA TYR A 36 -12.72 -1.18 -10.44
C TYR A 36 -11.66 -1.67 -9.46
N CYS A 37 -11.35 -0.86 -8.46
CA CYS A 37 -10.37 -1.22 -7.44
C CYS A 37 -11.07 -1.37 -6.07
N GLY A 38 -10.73 -2.42 -5.33
CA GLY A 38 -11.23 -2.67 -3.98
C GLY A 38 -10.11 -3.10 -3.05
N LEU A 39 -10.24 -2.76 -1.77
CA LEU A 39 -9.36 -3.27 -0.73
C LEU A 39 -10.19 -3.93 0.36
N PHE A 40 -9.70 -5.07 0.82
CA PHE A 40 -10.26 -5.85 1.91
C PHE A 40 -9.23 -5.96 3.00
N GLU A 41 -9.63 -5.92 4.26
CA GLU A 41 -8.77 -6.26 5.38
C GLU A 41 -9.27 -7.52 6.07
N GLN A 42 -8.35 -8.33 6.58
CA GLN A 42 -8.62 -9.38 7.55
C GLN A 42 -7.51 -9.40 8.60
N ARG A 43 -7.77 -10.04 9.73
CA ARG A 43 -6.72 -10.24 10.75
C ARG A 43 -5.71 -11.27 10.25
N GLY A 44 -4.43 -10.92 10.26
CA GLY A 44 -3.36 -11.82 9.86
C GLY A 44 -3.08 -12.88 10.94
N ALA A 45 -2.64 -14.06 10.52
CA ALA A 45 -2.39 -15.20 11.42
C ALA A 45 -1.33 -14.91 12.52
N ALA A 46 -0.39 -14.00 12.25
CA ALA A 46 0.68 -13.60 13.17
C ALA A 46 0.36 -12.31 13.96
N GLY A 47 -0.92 -11.94 14.10
CA GLY A 47 -1.33 -10.76 14.88
C GLY A 47 -1.19 -9.42 14.17
N GLY A 48 -0.85 -9.42 12.87
CA GLY A 48 -0.88 -8.27 11.97
C GLY A 48 -2.21 -8.12 11.23
N LEU A 49 -2.17 -7.44 10.08
CA LEU A 49 -3.30 -7.31 9.15
C LEU A 49 -2.92 -7.85 7.79
N ASP A 50 -3.83 -8.53 7.12
CA ASP A 50 -3.71 -8.84 5.70
C ASP A 50 -4.68 -7.94 4.93
N PHE A 51 -4.18 -7.28 3.91
CA PHE A 51 -5.01 -6.59 2.94
C PHE A 51 -5.05 -7.35 1.63
N PHE A 52 -6.20 -7.38 0.96
CA PHE A 52 -6.33 -7.88 -0.40
C PHE A 52 -6.73 -6.75 -1.31
N PHE A 53 -5.88 -6.45 -2.28
CA PHE A 53 -6.15 -5.45 -3.29
C PHE A 53 -6.66 -6.14 -4.55
N LEU A 54 -7.89 -5.81 -4.96
CA LEU A 54 -8.57 -6.37 -6.12
C LEU A 54 -8.67 -5.32 -7.23
N VAL A 55 -8.35 -5.70 -8.46
CA VAL A 55 -8.53 -4.88 -9.67
C VAL A 55 -9.33 -5.67 -10.70
N CYS A 56 -10.50 -5.16 -11.07
CA CYS A 56 -11.34 -5.70 -12.14
C CYS A 56 -11.48 -4.67 -13.27
N SER A 57 -11.79 -5.13 -14.48
CA SER A 57 -12.04 -4.26 -15.64
C SER A 57 -13.45 -4.46 -16.21
N SER A 58 -14.06 -3.40 -16.74
CA SER A 58 -15.35 -3.47 -17.44
C SER A 58 -15.29 -4.24 -18.76
N VAL A 59 -14.10 -4.38 -19.34
CA VAL A 59 -13.91 -5.06 -20.63
C VAL A 59 -13.40 -6.49 -20.48
N ALA A 60 -12.95 -6.89 -19.28
CA ALA A 60 -12.53 -8.25 -18.95
C ALA A 60 -13.60 -9.01 -18.17
N ARG A 61 -13.46 -10.33 -18.06
CA ARG A 61 -14.33 -11.13 -17.18
C ARG A 61 -13.84 -11.01 -15.73
N PRO A 62 -14.70 -11.11 -14.72
CA PRO A 62 -14.29 -10.88 -13.33
C PRO A 62 -13.29 -11.91 -12.83
N GLU A 63 -13.35 -13.15 -13.33
CA GLU A 63 -12.37 -14.20 -13.05
C GLU A 63 -10.96 -13.90 -13.56
N ASP A 64 -10.84 -12.95 -14.50
CA ASP A 64 -9.56 -12.46 -15.02
C ASP A 64 -9.05 -11.24 -14.20
N GLY A 65 -9.74 -10.91 -13.09
CA GLY A 65 -9.36 -9.84 -12.18
C GLY A 65 -8.07 -10.15 -11.43
N LEU A 66 -7.29 -9.11 -11.13
CA LEU A 66 -6.02 -9.23 -10.43
C LEU A 66 -6.26 -9.09 -8.93
N MET A 67 -5.70 -9.99 -8.13
CA MET A 67 -5.76 -9.93 -6.68
C MET A 67 -4.35 -10.01 -6.10
N TYR A 68 -4.04 -9.11 -5.19
CA TYR A 68 -2.75 -9.03 -4.53
C TYR A 68 -2.94 -9.04 -3.03
N ARG A 69 -2.06 -9.76 -2.33
CA ARG A 69 -2.04 -9.77 -0.87
C ARG A 69 -0.98 -8.81 -0.36
N ILE A 70 -1.34 -8.00 0.63
CA ILE A 70 -0.44 -7.11 1.34
C ILE A 70 -0.46 -7.51 2.81
N GLU A 71 0.58 -8.16 3.27
CA GLU A 71 0.72 -8.57 4.66
C GLU A 71 1.36 -7.43 5.45
N VAL A 72 0.68 -6.93 6.46
CA VAL A 72 1.19 -5.92 7.40
C VAL A 72 1.55 -6.61 8.70
N SER A 73 2.84 -6.69 8.99
CA SER A 73 3.33 -7.28 10.23
C SER A 73 2.84 -6.53 11.47
N GLN A 74 2.68 -7.25 12.57
CA GLN A 74 2.39 -6.66 13.88
C GLN A 74 3.44 -5.59 14.26
N HIS A 75 4.70 -5.81 13.88
CA HIS A 75 5.78 -4.86 14.09
C HIS A 75 5.52 -3.53 13.39
N ALA A 76 5.10 -3.55 12.12
CA ALA A 76 4.73 -2.33 11.39
C ALA A 76 3.59 -1.57 12.08
N MET A 77 2.56 -2.29 12.57
CA MET A 77 1.44 -1.72 13.33
C MET A 77 1.91 -1.02 14.61
N GLN A 78 2.78 -1.67 15.39
CA GLN A 78 3.32 -1.09 16.62
C GLN A 78 4.21 0.12 16.33
N ARG A 79 4.97 0.08 15.24
CA ARG A 79 5.91 1.14 14.86
C ARG A 79 5.21 2.42 14.45
N ILE A 80 4.10 2.36 13.72
CA ILE A 80 3.34 3.58 13.41
C ILE A 80 2.79 4.19 14.71
N ILE A 81 2.12 3.41 15.57
CA ILE A 81 1.60 3.86 16.88
C ILE A 81 2.70 4.54 17.71
N GLN A 82 3.86 3.89 17.87
CA GLN A 82 4.98 4.41 18.67
C GLN A 82 5.57 5.71 18.11
N ARG A 83 5.55 5.91 16.78
CA ARG A 83 6.25 7.02 16.14
C ARG A 83 5.35 8.22 15.87
N THR A 84 4.04 8.01 15.75
CA THR A 84 3.07 9.08 15.50
C THR A 84 2.26 9.43 16.74
N GLY A 85 2.26 8.57 17.76
CA GLY A 85 1.44 8.76 18.96
C GLY A 85 -0.06 8.49 18.72
N LEU A 86 -0.41 7.91 17.57
CA LEU A 86 -1.79 7.48 17.28
C LEU A 86 -2.20 6.40 18.29
N THR A 87 -3.38 6.55 18.88
CA THR A 87 -3.85 5.65 19.94
C THR A 87 -5.07 4.83 19.54
N GLY A 88 -5.76 5.23 18.45
CA GLY A 88 -6.90 4.50 17.92
C GLY A 88 -6.50 3.49 16.83
N GLU A 89 -7.03 2.26 16.92
CA GLU A 89 -6.88 1.26 15.86
C GLU A 89 -7.45 1.77 14.52
N ASP A 90 -8.54 2.53 14.55
CA ASP A 90 -9.16 3.13 13.36
C ASP A 90 -8.29 4.21 12.71
N GLU A 91 -7.51 4.95 13.50
CA GLU A 91 -6.57 5.95 12.96
C GLU A 91 -5.44 5.25 12.21
N VAL A 92 -4.87 4.20 12.81
CA VAL A 92 -3.82 3.38 12.17
C VAL A 92 -4.35 2.74 10.90
N ARG A 93 -5.56 2.16 10.93
CA ARG A 93 -6.21 1.61 9.73
C ARG A 93 -6.41 2.68 8.66
N THR A 94 -6.85 3.88 9.01
CA THR A 94 -7.00 5.00 8.05
C THR A 94 -5.68 5.35 7.37
N ARG A 95 -4.55 5.32 8.11
CA ARG A 95 -3.22 5.54 7.54
C ARG A 95 -2.78 4.40 6.63
N LEU A 96 -3.04 3.16 7.03
CA LEU A 96 -2.79 2.00 6.18
C LEU A 96 -3.62 2.08 4.91
N TYR A 97 -4.91 2.39 4.97
CA TYR A 97 -5.75 2.54 3.80
C TYR A 97 -5.23 3.59 2.83
N THR A 98 -4.83 4.76 3.34
CA THR A 98 -4.18 5.79 2.53
C THR A 98 -2.90 5.27 1.88
N ALA A 99 -2.07 4.53 2.62
CA ALA A 99 -0.83 3.95 2.11
C ALA A 99 -1.08 2.86 1.05
N MET A 100 -2.04 1.96 1.28
CA MET A 100 -2.41 0.86 0.39
C MET A 100 -3.05 1.35 -0.90
N ALA A 101 -3.78 2.47 -0.87
CA ALA A 101 -4.32 3.13 -2.06
C ALA A 101 -3.24 3.38 -3.13
N ASN A 102 -2.00 3.61 -2.69
CA ASN A 102 -0.87 3.93 -3.57
C ASN A 102 -0.34 2.73 -4.34
N ILE A 103 -0.64 1.52 -3.88
CA ILE A 103 -0.11 0.32 -4.50
C ILE A 103 -0.56 0.20 -5.95
N TYR A 104 -1.80 0.61 -6.24
CA TYR A 104 -2.36 0.67 -7.59
C TYR A 104 -1.44 1.43 -8.55
N TRP A 105 -0.93 2.57 -8.08
CA TRP A 105 -0.11 3.47 -8.89
C TRP A 105 1.32 2.95 -9.06
N LEU A 106 1.86 2.28 -8.05
CA LEU A 106 3.23 1.76 -8.08
C LEU A 106 3.34 0.40 -8.78
N GLN A 107 2.26 -0.39 -8.79
CA GLN A 107 2.26 -1.77 -9.23
C GLN A 107 2.81 -2.01 -10.65
N PRO A 108 2.40 -1.26 -11.69
CA PRO A 108 2.97 -1.45 -13.03
C PRO A 108 4.49 -1.35 -13.04
N TRP A 109 5.06 -0.51 -12.18
CA TRP A 109 6.50 -0.26 -12.06
C TRP A 109 7.21 -1.32 -11.25
N ILE A 110 6.58 -1.77 -10.15
CA ILE A 110 7.07 -2.90 -9.36
C ILE A 110 7.31 -4.11 -10.25
N TYR A 111 6.35 -4.45 -11.11
CA TYR A 111 6.48 -5.57 -12.05
C TYR A 111 7.44 -5.29 -13.20
N ARG A 112 7.32 -4.12 -13.86
CA ARG A 112 8.15 -3.74 -15.01
C ARG A 112 9.63 -3.69 -14.66
N GLU A 113 9.96 -3.10 -13.52
CA GLU A 113 11.34 -2.86 -13.08
C GLU A 113 11.83 -3.91 -12.07
N LYS A 114 11.00 -4.89 -11.72
CA LYS A 114 11.32 -6.02 -10.82
C LYS A 114 11.80 -5.55 -9.45
N TRP A 115 11.02 -4.70 -8.80
CA TRP A 115 11.35 -4.24 -7.46
C TRP A 115 11.37 -5.40 -6.47
N LEU A 116 12.30 -5.34 -5.52
CA LEU A 116 12.44 -6.29 -4.42
C LEU A 116 12.01 -5.67 -3.07
N GLN A 117 11.84 -4.35 -3.03
CA GLN A 117 11.33 -3.61 -1.87
C GLN A 117 10.19 -2.69 -2.28
N LEU A 118 9.32 -2.39 -1.31
CA LEU A 118 8.18 -1.51 -1.48
C LEU A 118 8.16 -0.46 -0.38
N GLY A 119 7.87 0.78 -0.74
CA GLY A 119 7.54 1.85 0.18
C GLY A 119 6.17 2.42 -0.14
N LEU A 120 5.22 2.31 0.78
CA LEU A 120 3.89 2.89 0.68
C LEU A 120 3.80 4.11 1.59
N ALA A 121 3.75 5.30 1.00
CA ALA A 121 3.77 6.57 1.72
C ALA A 121 2.39 6.95 2.29
N CYS A 122 2.37 7.51 3.49
CA CYS A 122 1.25 8.22 4.09
C CYS A 122 1.74 9.58 4.62
N GLU A 123 0.87 10.36 5.26
CA GLU A 123 1.20 11.70 5.78
C GLU A 123 2.43 11.68 6.70
N GLU A 124 2.48 10.72 7.61
CA GLU A 124 3.48 10.67 8.66
C GLU A 124 4.77 9.96 8.26
N GLY A 125 4.83 9.27 7.12
CA GLY A 125 5.98 8.46 6.75
C GLY A 125 5.71 7.39 5.72
N VAL A 126 6.50 6.32 5.74
CA VAL A 126 6.46 5.23 4.76
C VAL A 126 6.38 3.90 5.48
N PHE A 127 5.40 3.09 5.07
CA PHE A 127 5.38 1.65 5.33
C PHE A 127 6.32 0.95 4.37
N VAL A 128 7.31 0.25 4.91
CA VAL A 128 8.37 -0.37 4.10
C VAL A 128 8.33 -1.87 4.22
N GLY A 129 8.68 -2.54 3.13
CA GLY A 129 8.58 -3.98 3.05
C GLY A 129 9.31 -4.58 1.86
N GLU A 130 9.05 -5.86 1.66
CA GLU A 130 9.56 -6.66 0.57
C GLU A 130 8.47 -6.97 -0.44
N VAL A 131 8.89 -7.15 -1.69
CA VAL A 131 8.05 -7.66 -2.78
C VAL A 131 8.50 -9.10 -3.06
N ARG A 132 7.57 -10.06 -2.99
CA ARG A 132 7.81 -11.46 -3.37
C ARG A 132 6.62 -11.99 -4.15
N ASP A 133 6.84 -12.33 -5.41
CA ASP A 133 5.80 -12.81 -6.31
C ASP A 133 4.60 -11.84 -6.32
N ASP A 134 3.39 -12.32 -6.00
CA ASP A 134 2.15 -11.54 -5.91
C ASP A 134 1.81 -11.10 -4.47
N CYS A 135 2.80 -11.14 -3.56
CA CYS A 135 2.67 -10.76 -2.16
C CYS A 135 3.59 -9.59 -1.80
N TYR A 136 3.02 -8.62 -1.10
CA TYR A 136 3.73 -7.48 -0.54
C TYR A 136 3.77 -7.61 0.98
N SER A 137 4.94 -7.81 1.57
CA SER A 137 5.06 -7.95 3.03
C SER A 137 5.65 -6.69 3.65
N ILE A 138 4.80 -5.88 4.30
CA ILE A 138 5.16 -4.69 5.06
C ILE A 138 5.76 -5.08 6.41
N LYS A 139 7.04 -4.73 6.61
CA LYS A 139 7.85 -5.17 7.76
C LYS A 139 7.96 -4.12 8.85
N THR A 140 7.91 -2.83 8.50
CA THR A 140 8.07 -1.75 9.49
C THR A 140 7.49 -0.43 8.98
N PHE A 141 7.49 0.59 9.85
CA PHE A 141 7.11 1.96 9.53
C PHE A 141 8.27 2.93 9.86
N ILE A 142 8.56 3.79 8.90
CA ILE A 142 9.61 4.81 8.98
C ILE A 142 8.96 6.20 8.95
N PRO A 143 9.06 7.01 10.02
CA PRO A 143 8.48 8.35 10.03
C PRO A 143 9.22 9.30 9.08
N ALA A 144 8.49 10.25 8.50
CA ALA A 144 9.02 11.31 7.65
C ALA A 144 9.87 12.34 8.44
N ILE A 145 9.63 12.46 9.75
CA ILE A 145 10.30 13.42 10.64
C ILE A 145 11.83 13.27 10.58
N ASP A 146 12.51 14.42 10.52
CA ASP A 146 13.96 14.48 10.65
C ASP A 146 14.39 14.52 12.11
N ASN A 147 15.06 13.46 12.54
CA ASN A 147 15.73 13.38 13.84
C ASN A 147 17.25 13.52 13.71
N GLY A 148 17.73 14.17 12.65
CA GLY A 148 19.15 14.39 12.36
C GLY A 148 19.86 13.16 11.78
N ARG A 149 19.10 12.15 11.31
CA ARG A 149 19.65 10.92 10.74
C ARG A 149 19.10 10.70 9.32
N PRO A 150 19.98 10.59 8.30
CA PRO A 150 19.56 10.34 6.93
C PRO A 150 18.83 9.00 6.78
N SER A 151 17.80 8.97 5.93
CA SER A 151 17.04 7.76 5.60
C SER A 151 16.63 7.80 4.14
N ARG A 152 17.04 6.81 3.36
CA ARG A 152 16.64 6.65 1.94
C ARG A 152 15.12 6.55 1.75
N TRP A 153 14.42 6.06 2.77
CA TRP A 153 12.95 5.99 2.77
C TRP A 153 12.29 7.35 2.96
N ARG A 154 12.99 8.31 3.59
CA ARG A 154 12.52 9.69 3.69
C ARG A 154 12.59 10.38 2.32
N ASP A 155 13.64 10.13 1.55
CA ASP A 155 13.74 10.67 0.20
C ASP A 155 12.64 10.08 -0.71
N LEU A 156 12.38 8.77 -0.59
CA LEU A 156 11.25 8.14 -1.26
C LEU A 156 9.90 8.75 -0.81
N HIS A 157 9.73 9.00 0.49
CA HIS A 157 8.55 9.68 1.03
C HIS A 157 8.34 11.04 0.40
N ALA A 158 9.38 11.87 0.37
CA ALA A 158 9.35 13.22 -0.18
C ALA A 158 9.00 13.23 -1.68
N ASP A 159 9.42 12.21 -2.43
CA ASP A 159 9.04 12.02 -3.83
C ASP A 159 7.57 11.62 -4.00
N LEU A 160 7.10 10.67 -3.20
CA LEU A 160 5.79 10.02 -3.34
C LEU A 160 4.65 10.83 -2.71
N TRP A 161 4.78 11.23 -1.44
CA TRP A 161 3.67 11.74 -0.64
C TRP A 161 3.01 12.99 -1.21
N PRO A 162 3.74 14.04 -1.67
CA PRO A 162 3.10 15.23 -2.24
C PRO A 162 2.20 14.92 -3.45
N ARG A 163 2.56 13.91 -4.24
CA ARG A 163 1.80 13.48 -5.42
C ARG A 163 0.60 12.64 -5.05
N ILE A 164 0.76 11.77 -4.05
CA ILE A 164 -0.31 10.98 -3.49
C ILE A 164 -1.35 11.90 -2.85
N GLN A 165 -0.94 12.87 -2.04
CA GLN A 165 -1.82 13.80 -1.34
C GLN A 165 -2.74 14.57 -2.29
N GLN A 166 -2.24 14.97 -3.46
CA GLN A 166 -3.05 15.62 -4.51
C GLN A 166 -4.12 14.70 -5.12
N ARG A 167 -3.98 13.39 -4.91
CA ARG A 167 -4.79 12.31 -5.48
C ARG A 167 -5.60 11.56 -4.43
N VAL A 168 -5.42 11.86 -3.13
CA VAL A 168 -6.30 11.28 -2.10
C VAL A 168 -7.68 11.92 -2.28
N PRO A 169 -8.74 11.12 -2.47
CA PRO A 169 -10.08 11.63 -2.67
C PRO A 169 -10.53 12.34 -1.39
N ARG A 170 -11.04 13.57 -1.49
CA ARG A 170 -11.62 14.26 -0.30
C ARG A 170 -13.01 13.71 0.03
N ASP A 171 -13.64 13.08 -0.95
CA ASP A 171 -14.92 12.39 -0.93
C ASP A 171 -14.73 10.93 -1.39
N LYS A 172 -15.57 9.99 -0.91
CA LYS A 172 -15.44 8.54 -1.12
C LYS A 172 -15.54 8.07 -2.58
N THR A 173 -15.51 8.98 -3.55
CA THR A 173 -15.62 8.76 -4.98
C THR A 173 -14.44 9.41 -5.67
N TYR A 174 -13.51 8.61 -6.17
CA TYR A 174 -12.41 9.11 -6.97
C TYR A 174 -12.54 8.62 -8.40
N GLU A 175 -12.66 9.59 -9.31
CA GLU A 175 -12.54 9.36 -10.74
C GLU A 175 -11.15 9.85 -11.17
N ALA A 176 -10.25 8.91 -11.47
CA ALA A 176 -9.00 9.25 -12.13
C ALA A 176 -9.26 9.32 -13.63
N ASP A 177 -8.98 10.47 -14.23
CA ASP A 177 -8.99 10.61 -15.68
C ASP A 177 -7.66 10.18 -16.31
N GLN A 178 -7.66 10.03 -17.63
CA GLN A 178 -6.51 9.55 -18.40
C GLN A 178 -5.28 10.46 -18.26
N SER A 179 -5.47 11.77 -18.10
CA SER A 179 -4.38 12.75 -17.84
C SER A 179 -3.69 12.49 -16.51
N SER A 180 -4.46 12.23 -15.45
CA SER A 180 -3.94 11.95 -14.10
C SER A 180 -3.07 10.69 -14.07
N ILE A 181 -3.40 9.71 -14.90
CA ILE A 181 -2.65 8.46 -15.08
C ILE A 181 -1.37 8.71 -15.89
N GLY A 182 -1.45 9.53 -16.94
CA GLY A 182 -0.29 9.93 -17.73
C GLY A 182 0.77 10.63 -16.90
N ASP A 183 0.37 11.63 -16.10
CA ASP A 183 1.28 12.36 -15.22
C ASP A 183 1.97 11.45 -14.19
N TRP A 184 1.22 10.51 -13.62
CA TRP A 184 1.79 9.51 -12.73
C TRP A 184 2.78 8.60 -13.45
N TYR A 185 2.42 8.13 -14.65
CA TYR A 185 3.27 7.27 -15.45
C TYR A 185 4.62 7.92 -15.72
N PHE A 186 4.65 9.20 -16.13
CA PHE A 186 5.90 9.92 -16.35
C PHE A 186 6.71 10.15 -15.08
N PHE A 187 6.04 10.41 -13.94
CA PHE A 187 6.74 10.57 -12.66
C PHE A 187 7.40 9.27 -12.19
N ALA A 188 6.63 8.18 -12.22
CA ALA A 188 7.08 6.88 -11.76
C ALA A 188 8.13 6.28 -12.69
N ASP A 189 8.16 6.69 -13.97
CA ASP A 189 9.26 6.41 -14.88
C ASP A 189 10.58 7.00 -14.33
N GLY A 190 11.51 6.11 -13.97
CA GLY A 190 12.78 6.49 -13.35
C GLY A 190 12.75 6.63 -11.84
N LEU A 191 11.68 6.19 -11.16
CA LEU A 191 11.66 6.13 -9.70
C LEU A 191 12.78 5.23 -9.15
N THR A 192 13.10 4.11 -9.80
CA THR A 192 14.28 3.27 -9.45
C THR A 192 15.62 3.89 -9.81
N ARG A 193 15.66 4.83 -10.77
CA ARG A 193 16.89 5.61 -11.02
C ARG A 193 17.18 6.57 -9.86
N ARG A 194 16.14 7.17 -9.28
CA ARG A 194 16.24 8.02 -8.09
C ARG A 194 16.43 7.21 -6.81
N HIS A 195 15.78 6.05 -6.71
CA HIS A 195 15.77 5.17 -5.55
C HIS A 195 16.26 3.75 -5.89
N PRO A 196 17.55 3.57 -6.24
CA PRO A 196 18.08 2.29 -6.74
C PRO A 196 18.04 1.16 -5.70
N PHE A 197 17.82 1.49 -4.43
CA PHE A 197 17.69 0.49 -3.39
C PHE A 197 16.43 -0.35 -3.51
N LEU A 198 15.38 0.12 -4.19
CA LEU A 198 14.15 -0.64 -4.45
C LEU A 198 14.41 -1.96 -5.20
N LEU A 199 15.52 -2.04 -5.94
CA LEU A 199 15.95 -3.21 -6.70
C LEU A 199 16.84 -4.17 -5.91
N LYS A 200 17.16 -3.87 -4.65
CA LYS A 200 17.99 -4.70 -3.77
C LYS A 200 17.09 -5.46 -2.79
N PRO A 201 17.46 -6.63 -2.26
CA PRO A 201 16.67 -7.29 -1.23
C PRO A 201 16.45 -6.39 0.00
N TYR A 202 15.26 -6.49 0.61
CA TYR A 202 14.99 -5.83 1.90
C TYR A 202 15.87 -6.48 2.97
N VAL A 203 16.58 -5.65 3.74
CA VAL A 203 17.40 -6.11 4.87
C VAL A 203 16.84 -5.44 6.12
N PRO A 204 16.13 -6.18 6.99
CA PRO A 204 15.65 -5.64 8.26
C PRO A 204 16.80 -5.07 9.08
N GLY A 205 16.58 -3.94 9.73
CA GLY A 205 17.60 -3.28 10.56
C GLY A 205 18.74 -2.60 9.80
N HIS A 206 18.79 -2.68 8.47
CA HIS A 206 19.79 -1.96 7.68
C HIS A 206 19.55 -0.45 7.68
N ASP A 207 18.28 -0.04 7.75
CA ASP A 207 17.92 1.35 8.06
C ASP A 207 17.88 1.50 9.58
N TYR A 208 18.65 2.45 10.12
CA TYR A 208 18.88 2.61 11.56
C TYR A 208 17.58 2.66 12.40
N LEU A 209 16.50 3.21 11.83
CA LEU A 209 15.20 3.30 12.49
C LEU A 209 14.51 1.93 12.68
N ASP A 210 14.90 0.93 11.90
CA ASP A 210 14.52 -0.49 12.02
C ASP A 210 15.49 -1.25 12.96
N ALA A 211 16.77 -0.84 13.01
CA ALA A 211 17.83 -1.48 13.81
C ALA A 211 17.61 -1.44 15.33
N ALA A 212 16.86 -0.44 15.83
CA ALA A 212 16.60 -0.26 17.26
C ALA A 212 15.74 -1.37 17.90
N TRP A 213 15.21 -2.31 17.10
CA TRP A 213 14.35 -3.40 17.59
C TRP A 213 14.95 -4.79 17.37
N ALA A 214 15.81 -4.99 16.36
CA ALA A 214 16.58 -6.23 16.20
C ALA A 214 17.51 -6.52 17.41
N SER A 215 17.79 -5.50 18.23
CA SER A 215 18.57 -5.59 19.46
C SER A 215 17.75 -5.79 20.73
N ARG A 216 16.41 -5.93 20.66
CA ARG A 216 15.63 -6.36 21.82
C ARG A 216 15.63 -7.89 21.89
N PRO A 217 16.10 -8.49 23.00
CA PRO A 217 15.89 -9.90 23.26
C PRO A 217 14.39 -10.18 23.16
N VAL A 218 14.02 -11.26 22.46
CA VAL A 218 12.73 -11.89 22.68
C VAL A 218 12.79 -12.38 24.12
N ASP A 219 12.10 -11.69 25.03
CA ASP A 219 11.86 -12.22 26.37
C ASP A 219 11.04 -13.49 26.23
N SER A 220 11.73 -14.61 26.13
CA SER A 220 11.19 -15.93 26.35
C SER A 220 11.03 -16.12 27.87
N GLY A 221 9.93 -15.60 28.41
CA GLY A 221 9.48 -15.87 29.78
C GLY A 221 8.02 -15.45 29.91
N ASN A 222 7.06 -16.26 30.33
CA ASN A 222 7.03 -17.60 30.86
C ASN A 222 5.69 -18.25 30.43
N ILE A 223 5.71 -19.58 30.37
CA ILE A 223 4.60 -20.56 30.54
C ILE A 223 3.20 -19.98 30.72
#